data_AF-A0AAJ0MTB1-F1
#
_entry.id   AF-A0AAJ0MTB1-F1
#
_cell.length_a   1.000
_cell.length_b   1.000
_cell.length_c   1.000
_cell.angle_alpha   90.00
_cell.angle_beta   90.00
_cell.angle_gamma   90.00
#
_symmetry.space_group_name_H-M   'P 1'
#
loop_
_entity.id
_entity.type
_entity.pdbx_description
1 polymer ?
#
loop_
_entity_poly.entity_id
_entity_poly.type
_entity_poly.pdbx_seq_one_letter_code
_entity_poly.pdbx_strand_id
1 'polypeptide(L)'
;MKYLSILTALLGLASATAIRSEARPKRTAYDGYKVLRVAAGDDADKLNKIIADLELETWKGVAKVGGHADVVVPPSKLAAFNAQAEGFETLTMHEDLGVSIANESGFQAYAGTADQTWFNTYHAYADHLTFLRDLVAAHPNQSEIVTSGTSVNGNAITGIRFWGSAGKGVKPAIVFHGTVHAREWITTMVAEYQAYYLLTNYGSDATVKSFVDKYEFYIFPVVNPDGFIYTQTSNRLWRKNRQTNSGSSCVGRDINRNWPAHWSTSGGASTNPCDEAYKGARQGDAPETTALAAFLDKVKAAQGLKLYIDWHSYSQLFMSPYGYTCSSVPAKNSEYQSLARGAVAAIKSVYGTTFNYGPICTTVYKATGNSVDYAFDVSGAEYAFTLELRDTGANGFILPASQILPSGVEAWAGVKYLLANMK
;
A
#
# COMPACT_ATOMS: atom_id res chain seq x y z
N MET A 1 52.38 43.64 -52.74
CA MET A 1 51.86 42.27 -53.00
C MET A 1 51.25 41.77 -51.70
N LYS A 2 49.92 41.90 -51.55
CA LYS A 2 49.19 41.52 -50.33
C LYS A 2 48.53 40.16 -50.55
N TYR A 3 48.84 39.20 -49.67
CA TYR A 3 48.25 37.88 -49.63
C TYR A 3 46.88 37.92 -48.94
N LEU A 4 45.98 37.11 -49.49
CA LEU A 4 44.57 36.95 -49.15
C LEU A 4 44.44 36.03 -47.92
N SER A 5 43.72 36.46 -46.88
CA SER A 5 43.33 35.61 -45.76
C SER A 5 41.80 35.49 -45.74
N ILE A 6 41.33 34.25 -45.85
CA ILE A 6 39.92 33.87 -45.81
C ILE A 6 39.50 33.75 -44.34
N LEU A 7 38.49 34.50 -43.92
CA LEU A 7 37.85 34.37 -42.60
C LEU A 7 36.50 33.67 -42.79
N THR A 8 36.38 32.46 -42.26
CA THR A 8 35.13 31.70 -42.14
C THR A 8 34.36 32.17 -40.90
N ALA A 9 33.16 32.73 -41.10
CA ALA A 9 32.24 33.06 -40.02
C ALA A 9 31.34 31.86 -39.69
N LEU A 10 31.47 31.30 -38.49
CA LEU A 10 30.51 30.36 -37.91
C LEU A 10 29.31 31.15 -37.34
N LEU A 11 28.12 30.97 -37.92
CA LEU A 11 26.86 31.34 -37.26
C LEU A 11 26.46 30.22 -36.28
N GLY A 12 26.44 30.51 -34.99
CA GLY A 12 25.80 29.67 -33.97
C GLY A 12 24.28 29.85 -34.01
N LEU A 13 23.56 28.78 -34.34
CA LEU A 13 22.10 28.69 -34.19
C LEU A 13 21.78 28.35 -32.73
N ALA A 14 21.28 29.33 -31.97
CA ALA A 14 20.65 29.10 -30.69
C ALA A 14 19.22 28.57 -30.91
N SER A 15 19.02 27.27 -30.76
CA SER A 15 17.69 26.66 -30.74
C SER A 15 17.02 26.93 -29.38
N ALA A 16 16.02 27.82 -29.37
CA ALA A 16 15.13 27.98 -28.23
C ALA A 16 14.21 26.75 -28.15
N THR A 17 14.46 25.86 -27.20
CA THR A 17 13.54 24.77 -26.86
C THR A 17 12.34 25.36 -26.10
N ALA A 18 11.20 25.42 -26.78
CA ALA A 18 9.92 25.72 -26.14
C ALA A 18 9.59 24.61 -25.13
N ILE A 19 9.63 24.94 -23.84
CA ILE A 19 9.11 24.07 -22.78
C ILE A 19 7.59 24.00 -22.99
N ARG A 20 7.10 22.88 -23.54
CA ARG A 20 5.68 22.56 -23.51
C ARG A 20 5.30 22.37 -22.04
N SER A 21 4.54 23.32 -21.48
CA SER A 21 3.84 23.05 -20.23
C SER A 21 2.77 22.00 -20.54
N GLU A 22 3.01 20.74 -20.18
CA GLU A 22 1.92 19.77 -20.13
C GLU A 22 0.89 20.30 -19.14
N ALA A 23 -0.34 20.49 -19.60
CA ALA A 23 -1.44 20.89 -18.72
C ALA A 23 -1.52 19.86 -17.58
N ARG A 24 -1.45 20.32 -16.32
CA ARG A 24 -1.66 19.43 -15.17
C ARG A 24 -2.98 18.68 -15.40
N PRO A 25 -3.02 17.34 -15.20
CA PRO A 25 -4.26 16.60 -15.30
C PRO A 25 -5.32 17.26 -14.44
N LYS A 26 -6.55 17.38 -14.95
CA LYS A 26 -7.66 17.90 -14.16
C LYS A 26 -7.88 16.96 -12.97
N ARG A 27 -7.69 17.48 -11.74
CA ARG A 27 -7.95 16.71 -10.51
C ARG A 27 -9.38 16.20 -10.53
N THR A 28 -9.59 14.92 -10.24
CA THR A 28 -10.92 14.35 -10.03
C THR A 28 -11.57 15.10 -8.87
N ALA A 29 -12.70 15.74 -9.13
CA ALA A 29 -13.46 16.46 -8.12
C ALA A 29 -14.45 15.49 -7.45
N TYR A 30 -14.51 15.54 -6.13
CA TYR A 30 -15.42 14.77 -5.30
C TYR A 30 -16.36 15.66 -4.48
N ASP A 31 -16.49 16.94 -4.86
CA ASP A 31 -17.31 17.92 -4.15
C ASP A 31 -18.77 17.46 -4.10
N GLY A 32 -19.33 17.37 -2.90
CA GLY A 32 -20.69 16.88 -2.65
C GLY A 32 -20.90 15.37 -2.84
N TYR A 33 -19.86 14.61 -3.22
CA TYR A 33 -19.99 13.15 -3.28
C TYR A 33 -20.16 12.60 -1.86
N LYS A 34 -21.10 11.67 -1.70
CA LYS A 34 -21.24 10.91 -0.45
C LYS A 34 -20.54 9.57 -0.56
N VAL A 35 -20.02 9.08 0.56
CA VAL A 35 -19.61 7.68 0.69
C VAL A 35 -20.50 7.04 1.72
N LEU A 36 -21.24 6.02 1.31
CA LEU A 36 -22.22 5.34 2.13
C LEU A 36 -21.83 3.88 2.27
N ARG A 37 -21.71 3.42 3.51
CA ARG A 37 -21.70 2.00 3.80
C ARG A 37 -23.14 1.51 3.81
N VAL A 38 -23.43 0.51 2.99
CA VAL A 38 -24.75 -0.10 2.86
C VAL A 38 -24.66 -1.54 3.33
N ALA A 39 -25.37 -1.89 4.40
CA ALA A 39 -25.44 -3.27 4.86
C ALA A 39 -26.23 -4.10 3.84
N ALA A 40 -25.62 -5.14 3.28
CA ALA A 40 -26.23 -5.93 2.22
C ALA A 40 -27.32 -6.87 2.74
N GLY A 41 -27.18 -7.35 3.98
CA GLY A 41 -28.08 -8.37 4.55
C GLY A 41 -28.19 -9.60 3.64
N ASP A 42 -29.39 -10.13 3.48
CA ASP A 42 -29.68 -11.20 2.52
C ASP A 42 -29.87 -10.69 1.07
N ASP A 43 -30.03 -9.37 0.89
CA ASP A 43 -30.35 -8.71 -0.37
C ASP A 43 -29.12 -8.23 -1.16
N ALA A 44 -28.00 -8.95 -1.06
CA ALA A 44 -26.74 -8.58 -1.72
C ALA A 44 -26.86 -8.43 -3.24
N ASP A 45 -27.63 -9.30 -3.89
CA ASP A 45 -27.86 -9.24 -5.34
C ASP A 45 -28.63 -7.97 -5.75
N LYS A 46 -29.62 -7.57 -4.93
CA LYS A 46 -30.36 -6.32 -5.14
C LYS A 46 -29.44 -5.11 -5.00
N LEU A 47 -28.59 -5.08 -3.96
CA LEU A 47 -27.63 -3.99 -3.77
C LEU A 47 -26.62 -3.91 -4.93
N ASN A 48 -26.05 -5.04 -5.35
CA ASN A 48 -25.13 -5.10 -6.49
C ASN A 48 -25.80 -4.64 -7.78
N LYS A 49 -27.08 -4.97 -7.98
CA LYS A 49 -27.86 -4.47 -9.12
C LYS A 49 -28.03 -2.95 -9.08
N ILE A 50 -28.34 -2.36 -7.93
CA ILE A 50 -28.45 -0.89 -7.77
C ILE A 50 -27.12 -0.21 -8.13
N ILE A 51 -26.01 -0.74 -7.60
CA ILE A 51 -24.67 -0.23 -7.88
C ILE A 51 -24.37 -0.30 -9.38
N ALA A 52 -24.72 -1.39 -10.06
CA ALA A 52 -24.51 -1.56 -11.50
C ALA A 52 -25.41 -0.64 -12.33
N ASP A 53 -26.72 -0.60 -12.04
CA ASP A 53 -27.72 0.19 -12.78
C ASP A 53 -27.42 1.70 -12.67
N LEU A 54 -26.87 2.13 -11.53
CA LEU A 54 -26.44 3.51 -11.29
C LEU A 54 -24.97 3.74 -11.62
N GLU A 55 -24.22 2.76 -12.12
CA GLU A 55 -22.78 2.85 -12.42
C GLU A 55 -21.98 3.53 -11.27
N LEU A 56 -22.12 3.00 -10.06
CA LEU A 56 -21.48 3.52 -8.86
C LEU A 56 -20.15 2.81 -8.58
N GLU A 57 -19.17 3.56 -8.09
CA GLU A 57 -17.89 3.00 -7.64
C GLU A 57 -18.05 2.41 -6.23
N THR A 58 -17.35 1.31 -5.95
CA THR A 58 -17.24 0.75 -4.60
C THR A 58 -15.80 0.75 -4.11
N TRP A 59 -15.62 1.01 -2.82
CA TRP A 59 -14.30 0.93 -2.17
C TRP A 59 -13.89 -0.51 -1.87
N LYS A 60 -14.88 -1.38 -1.65
CA LYS A 60 -14.72 -2.81 -1.36
C LYS A 60 -15.58 -3.67 -2.27
N GLY A 61 -15.02 -4.07 -3.41
CA GLY A 61 -15.55 -5.13 -4.28
C GLY A 61 -17.08 -5.16 -4.47
N VAL A 62 -17.62 -6.35 -4.70
CA VAL A 62 -19.07 -6.59 -4.73
C VAL A 62 -19.60 -6.92 -3.34
N ALA A 63 -20.83 -6.49 -3.05
CA ALA A 63 -21.50 -6.84 -1.81
C ALA A 63 -21.72 -8.36 -1.73
N LYS A 64 -21.60 -8.93 -0.53
CA LYS A 64 -21.89 -10.34 -0.25
C LYS A 64 -23.03 -10.44 0.75
N VAL A 65 -23.72 -11.58 0.74
CA VAL A 65 -24.73 -11.93 1.76
C VAL A 65 -24.11 -11.81 3.16
N GLY A 66 -24.81 -11.11 4.06
CA GLY A 66 -24.35 -10.80 5.42
C GLY A 66 -23.22 -9.75 5.50
N GLY A 67 -22.82 -9.17 4.38
CA GLY A 67 -21.74 -8.17 4.29
C GLY A 67 -22.25 -6.74 4.13
N HIS A 68 -21.38 -5.87 3.60
CA HIS A 68 -21.70 -4.49 3.24
C HIS A 68 -20.98 -4.09 1.95
N ALA A 69 -21.44 -3.01 1.32
CA ALA A 69 -20.70 -2.30 0.29
C ALA A 69 -20.44 -0.86 0.72
N ASP A 70 -19.25 -0.37 0.45
CA ASP A 70 -18.88 1.04 0.69
C ASP A 70 -18.96 1.74 -0.68
N VAL A 71 -20.05 2.48 -0.90
CA VAL A 71 -20.49 2.99 -2.20
C VAL A 71 -20.23 4.48 -2.31
N VAL A 72 -19.60 4.91 -3.41
CA VAL A 72 -19.35 6.32 -3.73
C VAL A 72 -20.49 6.85 -4.59
N VAL A 73 -21.26 7.79 -4.06
CA VAL A 73 -22.49 8.31 -4.68
C VAL A 73 -22.30 9.78 -5.06
N PRO A 74 -22.26 10.13 -6.37
CA PRO A 74 -22.19 11.53 -6.79
C PRO A 74 -23.50 12.28 -6.50
N PRO A 75 -23.47 13.61 -6.32
CA PRO A 75 -24.67 14.42 -6.07
C PRO A 75 -25.80 14.17 -7.07
N SER A 76 -25.45 14.01 -8.34
CA SER A 76 -26.41 13.79 -9.43
C SER A 76 -27.14 12.44 -9.36
N LYS A 77 -26.59 11.45 -8.66
CA LYS A 77 -27.18 10.11 -8.50
C LYS A 77 -27.76 9.86 -7.11
N LEU A 78 -27.58 10.78 -6.15
CA LEU A 78 -27.97 10.58 -4.75
C LEU A 78 -29.47 10.35 -4.58
N ALA A 79 -30.32 11.12 -5.26
CA ALA A 79 -31.77 10.95 -5.17
C ALA A 79 -32.23 9.58 -5.71
N ALA A 80 -31.68 9.16 -6.85
CA ALA A 80 -31.98 7.85 -7.44
C ALA A 80 -31.47 6.70 -6.57
N PHE A 81 -30.26 6.84 -6.02
CA PHE A 81 -29.70 5.88 -5.07
C PHE A 81 -30.59 5.72 -3.84
N ASN A 82 -30.98 6.83 -3.18
CA ASN A 82 -31.83 6.78 -1.99
C ASN A 82 -33.19 6.11 -2.27
N ALA A 83 -33.78 6.36 -3.44
CA ALA A 83 -35.03 5.72 -3.82
C ALA A 83 -34.89 4.21 -4.06
N GLN A 84 -33.81 3.77 -4.70
CA GLN A 84 -33.60 2.34 -5.00
C GLN A 84 -33.07 1.55 -3.79
N ALA A 85 -32.29 2.21 -2.93
CA ALA A 85 -31.70 1.65 -1.72
C ALA A 85 -32.64 1.76 -0.51
N GLU A 86 -33.91 2.15 -0.70
CA GLU A 86 -34.90 2.18 0.37
C GLU A 86 -35.01 0.78 1.04
N GLY A 87 -34.95 0.78 2.36
CA GLY A 87 -34.98 -0.43 3.20
C GLY A 87 -33.60 -1.02 3.53
N PHE A 88 -32.51 -0.57 2.89
CA PHE A 88 -31.17 -0.92 3.33
C PHE A 88 -30.71 -0.05 4.51
N GLU A 89 -30.05 -0.65 5.50
CA GLU A 89 -29.36 0.09 6.54
C GLU A 89 -28.12 0.78 5.94
N THR A 90 -27.99 2.08 6.17
CA THR A 90 -26.89 2.89 5.64
C THR A 90 -26.18 3.67 6.75
N LEU A 91 -24.85 3.70 6.67
CA LEU A 91 -23.98 4.55 7.47
C LEU A 91 -23.28 5.54 6.53
N THR A 92 -23.42 6.84 6.78
CA THR A 92 -22.61 7.83 6.06
C THR A 92 -21.18 7.81 6.57
N MET A 93 -20.24 7.45 5.70
CA MET A 93 -18.81 7.53 5.95
C MET A 93 -18.32 8.96 5.69
N HIS A 94 -18.75 9.53 4.57
CA HIS A 94 -18.41 10.90 4.18
C HIS A 94 -19.66 11.62 3.67
N GLU A 95 -20.04 12.69 4.36
CA GLU A 95 -21.14 13.57 3.93
C GLU A 95 -20.74 14.43 2.72
N ASP A 96 -19.47 14.83 2.67
CA ASP A 96 -18.82 15.42 1.51
C ASP A 96 -17.39 14.87 1.42
N LEU A 97 -17.18 14.01 0.43
CA LEU A 97 -15.89 13.39 0.18
C LEU A 97 -14.85 14.41 -0.29
N GLY A 98 -15.24 15.43 -1.05
CA GLY A 98 -14.35 16.51 -1.48
C GLY A 98 -13.78 17.29 -0.30
N VAL A 99 -14.63 17.63 0.67
CA VAL A 99 -14.18 18.28 1.94
C VAL A 99 -13.29 17.34 2.75
N SER A 100 -13.64 16.05 2.84
CA SER A 100 -12.84 15.06 3.56
C SER A 100 -11.43 14.93 2.96
N ILE A 101 -11.34 14.86 1.63
CA ILE A 101 -10.06 14.83 0.89
C ILE A 101 -9.28 16.14 1.06
N ALA A 102 -9.96 17.29 1.03
CA ALA A 102 -9.29 18.58 1.22
C ALA A 102 -8.64 18.69 2.61
N ASN A 103 -9.30 18.18 3.65
CA ASN A 103 -8.79 18.21 5.02
C ASN A 103 -7.53 17.35 5.23
N GLU A 104 -7.41 16.21 4.54
CA GLU A 104 -6.18 15.38 4.61
C GLU A 104 -5.06 15.84 3.64
N SER A 105 -5.40 16.64 2.61
CA SER A 105 -4.46 17.10 1.57
C SER A 105 -3.64 18.33 1.97
N GLY A 106 -3.84 18.87 3.18
CA GLY A 106 -3.13 20.04 3.71
C GLY A 106 -1.70 19.73 4.16
N PHE A 107 -0.86 19.26 3.24
CA PHE A 107 0.53 18.86 3.54
C PHE A 107 1.32 20.04 4.10
N GLN A 108 1.83 19.90 5.32
CA GLN A 108 2.80 20.83 5.87
C GLN A 108 4.17 20.56 5.24
N ALA A 109 4.93 21.60 4.94
CA ALA A 109 6.28 21.42 4.44
C ALA A 109 7.12 20.67 5.49
N TYR A 110 7.74 19.57 5.07
CA TYR A 110 8.61 18.79 5.94
C TYR A 110 9.85 19.62 6.33
N ALA A 111 10.11 19.75 7.63
CA ALA A 111 11.19 20.57 8.16
C ALA A 111 12.59 19.91 8.09
N GLY A 112 12.70 18.69 7.58
CA GLY A 112 13.99 17.99 7.40
C GLY A 112 14.56 17.37 8.68
N THR A 113 13.71 16.99 9.65
CA THR A 113 14.13 16.24 10.84
C THR A 113 13.30 14.98 10.97
N ALA A 114 13.95 13.81 11.01
CA ALA A 114 13.29 12.52 11.14
C ALA A 114 12.93 12.26 12.61
N ASP A 115 11.87 12.91 13.08
CA ASP A 115 11.35 12.77 14.44
C ASP A 115 9.86 12.37 14.46
N GLN A 116 9.29 12.27 15.67
CA GLN A 116 7.91 11.83 15.86
C GLN A 116 6.87 12.79 15.23
N THR A 117 7.20 14.06 15.00
CA THR A 117 6.28 15.03 14.39
C THR A 117 5.95 14.68 12.94
N TRP A 118 6.79 13.88 12.27
CA TRP A 118 6.50 13.27 10.98
C TRP A 118 5.14 12.56 10.96
N PHE A 119 4.73 11.94 12.08
CA PHE A 119 3.49 11.16 12.16
C PHE A 119 2.25 11.98 12.50
N ASN A 120 2.32 13.32 12.44
CA ASN A 120 1.17 14.21 12.69
C ASN A 120 0.32 14.51 11.44
N THR A 121 0.84 14.24 10.25
CA THR A 121 0.18 14.54 8.97
C THR A 121 0.62 13.57 7.88
N TYR A 122 -0.14 13.52 6.77
CA TYR A 122 0.33 12.91 5.54
C TYR A 122 1.24 13.88 4.78
N HIS A 123 2.07 13.36 3.87
CA HIS A 123 3.12 14.13 3.20
C HIS A 123 3.15 13.90 1.69
N ALA A 124 3.77 14.82 0.96
CA ALA A 124 4.03 14.63 -0.46
C ALA A 124 5.07 13.51 -0.68
N TYR A 125 4.99 12.79 -1.80
CA TYR A 125 5.92 11.70 -2.10
C TYR A 125 7.41 12.08 -1.95
N ALA A 126 7.79 13.30 -2.34
CA ALA A 126 9.17 13.79 -2.21
C ALA A 126 9.62 13.90 -0.74
N ASP A 127 8.71 14.21 0.17
CA ASP A 127 9.01 14.33 1.60
C ASP A 127 9.27 12.95 2.20
N HIS A 128 8.53 11.91 1.79
CA HIS A 128 8.81 10.52 2.22
C HIS A 128 10.24 10.09 1.85
N LEU A 129 10.70 10.42 0.64
CA LEU A 129 12.07 10.15 0.22
C LEU A 129 13.10 10.94 1.03
N THR A 130 12.75 12.15 1.48
CA THR A 130 13.61 12.99 2.32
C THR A 130 13.66 12.44 3.74
N PHE A 131 12.51 12.10 4.33
CA PHE A 131 12.40 11.45 5.64
C PHE A 131 13.25 10.18 5.74
N LEU A 132 13.21 9.30 4.73
CA LEU A 132 14.06 8.10 4.73
C LEU A 132 15.56 8.44 4.70
N ARG A 133 15.96 9.46 3.94
CA ARG A 133 17.37 9.91 3.90
C ARG A 133 17.81 10.54 5.21
N ASP A 134 16.96 11.34 5.83
CA ASP A 134 17.23 11.98 7.11
C ASP A 134 17.32 10.94 8.24
N LEU A 135 16.46 9.90 8.20
CA LEU A 135 16.54 8.78 9.12
C LEU A 135 17.86 7.99 8.94
N VAL A 136 18.31 7.78 7.70
CA VAL A 136 19.63 7.17 7.44
C VAL A 136 20.76 8.07 7.93
N ALA A 137 20.67 9.39 7.71
CA ALA A 137 21.68 10.34 8.16
C ALA A 137 21.79 10.41 9.69
N ALA A 138 20.70 10.18 10.41
CA ALA A 138 20.68 10.03 11.86
C ALA A 138 21.30 8.70 12.35
N HIS A 139 21.37 7.68 11.49
CA HIS A 139 21.86 6.33 11.82
C HIS A 139 22.84 5.75 10.76
N PRO A 140 23.94 6.45 10.42
CA PRO A 140 24.72 6.18 9.20
C PRO A 140 25.53 4.88 9.25
N ASN A 141 25.81 4.33 10.44
CA ASN A 141 26.61 3.11 10.60
C ASN A 141 25.79 1.81 10.52
N GLN A 142 24.45 1.93 10.56
CA GLN A 142 23.54 0.79 10.73
C GLN A 142 22.34 0.84 9.79
N SER A 143 22.32 1.77 8.84
CA SER A 143 21.23 1.91 7.88
C SER A 143 21.72 2.47 6.54
N GLU A 144 20.99 2.15 5.48
CA GLU A 144 21.20 2.69 4.14
C GLU A 144 19.89 2.76 3.36
N ILE A 145 19.85 3.63 2.35
CA ILE A 145 18.79 3.59 1.34
C ILE A 145 19.00 2.38 0.43
N VAL A 146 17.91 1.68 0.12
CA VAL A 146 17.88 0.57 -0.83
C VAL A 146 16.78 0.79 -1.86
N THR A 147 16.93 0.19 -3.05
CA THR A 147 15.89 0.21 -4.09
C THR A 147 15.63 -1.19 -4.61
N SER A 148 14.37 -1.57 -4.79
CA SER A 148 14.02 -2.86 -5.44
C SER A 148 14.06 -2.78 -6.97
N GLY A 149 13.88 -1.58 -7.53
CA GLY A 149 13.90 -1.31 -8.97
C GLY A 149 13.21 0.01 -9.27
N THR A 150 12.57 0.11 -10.44
CA THR A 150 11.87 1.32 -10.91
C THR A 150 10.43 1.01 -11.32
N SER A 151 9.52 1.97 -11.09
CA SER A 151 8.13 1.94 -11.54
C SER A 151 8.00 2.20 -13.04
N VAL A 152 6.76 2.17 -13.54
CA VAL A 152 6.41 2.47 -14.93
C VAL A 152 6.96 3.82 -15.40
N ASN A 153 6.85 4.85 -14.59
CA ASN A 153 7.29 6.22 -14.91
C ASN A 153 8.73 6.50 -14.48
N GLY A 154 9.50 5.47 -14.09
CA GLY A 154 10.91 5.58 -13.76
C GLY A 154 11.20 6.06 -12.34
N ASN A 155 10.20 6.14 -11.45
CA ASN A 155 10.45 6.43 -10.04
C ASN A 155 11.09 5.21 -9.37
N ALA A 156 12.16 5.43 -8.60
CA ALA A 156 12.77 4.36 -7.83
C ALA A 156 11.79 3.84 -6.77
N ILE A 157 11.69 2.52 -6.62
CA ILE A 157 10.98 1.89 -5.52
C ILE A 157 11.94 1.87 -4.33
N THR A 158 11.93 2.99 -3.60
CA THR A 158 12.86 3.28 -2.51
C THR A 158 12.38 2.68 -1.19
N GLY A 159 13.32 2.13 -0.44
CA GLY A 159 13.14 1.69 0.93
C GLY A 159 14.37 2.01 1.79
N ILE A 160 14.29 1.65 3.06
CA ILE A 160 15.38 1.71 4.02
C ILE A 160 15.76 0.29 4.45
N ARG A 161 17.06 0.03 4.50
CA ARG A 161 17.66 -1.20 5.02
C ARG A 161 18.41 -0.88 6.30
N PHE A 162 18.28 -1.69 7.34
CA PHE A 162 19.06 -1.53 8.56
C PHE A 162 19.33 -2.86 9.28
N TRP A 163 20.45 -2.89 10.00
CA TRP A 163 21.02 -4.09 10.64
C TRP A 163 21.55 -3.78 12.03
N GLY A 164 21.68 -4.81 12.87
CA GLY A 164 22.29 -4.71 14.19
C GLY A 164 23.79 -4.99 14.21
N SER A 165 24.30 -5.38 15.38
CA SER A 165 25.74 -5.45 15.66
C SER A 165 26.51 -6.51 14.84
N ALA A 166 25.80 -7.47 14.23
CA ALA A 166 26.42 -8.49 13.39
C ALA A 166 26.83 -7.97 12.00
N GLY A 167 26.38 -6.76 11.63
CA GLY A 167 26.64 -6.18 10.32
C GLY A 167 25.67 -6.64 9.23
N LYS A 168 25.84 -6.02 8.07
CA LYS A 168 25.00 -6.13 6.89
C LYS A 168 25.05 -7.54 6.27
N GLY A 169 23.88 -8.10 5.93
CA GLY A 169 23.75 -9.36 5.18
C GLY A 169 23.99 -10.63 6.01
N VAL A 170 24.10 -10.51 7.33
CA VAL A 170 24.44 -11.63 8.23
C VAL A 170 23.20 -12.29 8.84
N LYS A 171 22.14 -11.51 9.09
CA LYS A 171 20.96 -11.96 9.83
C LYS A 171 19.78 -12.22 8.89
N PRO A 172 18.85 -13.14 9.23
CA PRO A 172 17.66 -13.38 8.43
C PRO A 172 16.88 -12.09 8.18
N ALA A 173 16.37 -11.92 6.96
CA ALA A 173 15.69 -10.70 6.57
C ALA A 173 14.25 -10.64 7.07
N ILE A 174 13.81 -9.43 7.37
CA ILE A 174 12.42 -9.03 7.52
C ILE A 174 12.11 -8.00 6.46
N VAL A 175 11.07 -8.23 5.67
CA VAL A 175 10.66 -7.33 4.59
C VAL A 175 9.25 -6.83 4.86
N PHE A 176 9.12 -5.52 4.98
CA PHE A 176 7.83 -4.84 5.08
C PHE A 176 7.63 -3.98 3.84
N HIS A 177 6.44 -4.02 3.26
CA HIS A 177 6.09 -3.07 2.23
C HIS A 177 4.66 -2.57 2.36
N GLY A 178 4.43 -1.32 1.96
CA GLY A 178 3.13 -0.68 1.99
C GLY A 178 2.83 0.06 0.71
N THR A 179 1.64 0.65 0.63
CA THR A 179 1.19 1.45 -0.52
C THR A 179 1.30 0.69 -1.84
N VAL A 180 1.01 -0.60 -1.83
CA VAL A 180 0.86 -1.37 -3.07
C VAL A 180 -0.41 -0.95 -3.81
N HIS A 181 -1.46 -0.58 -3.06
CA HIS A 181 -2.57 0.20 -3.56
C HIS A 181 -2.37 1.67 -3.20
N ALA A 182 -2.42 2.54 -4.19
CA ALA A 182 -1.99 3.93 -4.04
C ALA A 182 -2.83 4.78 -3.09
N ARG A 183 -4.14 4.51 -2.98
CA ARG A 183 -5.07 5.25 -2.12
C ARG A 183 -4.94 4.96 -0.62
N GLU A 184 -4.16 3.96 -0.23
CA GLU A 184 -4.07 3.46 1.14
C GLU A 184 -2.97 4.19 1.94
N TRP A 185 -3.07 5.52 2.04
CA TRP A 185 -1.99 6.40 2.55
C TRP A 185 -1.51 6.06 3.97
N ILE A 186 -2.38 5.53 4.84
CA ILE A 186 -1.99 5.13 6.20
C ILE A 186 -0.91 4.04 6.21
N THR A 187 -0.85 3.21 5.17
CA THR A 187 0.13 2.12 5.06
C THR A 187 1.56 2.64 4.93
N THR A 188 1.75 3.75 4.19
CA THR A 188 3.05 4.43 4.07
C THR A 188 3.55 4.85 5.45
N MET A 189 2.69 5.55 6.20
CA MET A 189 3.05 6.10 7.50
C MET A 189 3.30 5.00 8.54
N VAL A 190 2.51 3.93 8.54
CA VAL A 190 2.71 2.80 9.47
C VAL A 190 4.01 2.06 9.17
N ALA A 191 4.36 1.85 7.89
CA ALA A 191 5.63 1.24 7.51
C ALA A 191 6.82 2.11 7.95
N GLU A 192 6.76 3.42 7.72
CA GLU A 192 7.78 4.38 8.17
C GLU A 192 7.89 4.44 9.70
N TYR A 193 6.78 4.32 10.42
CA TYR A 193 6.79 4.24 11.88
C TYR A 193 7.58 3.03 12.38
N GLN A 194 7.46 1.87 11.72
CA GLN A 194 8.27 0.70 12.08
C GLN A 194 9.78 1.00 11.93
N ALA A 195 10.17 1.62 10.80
CA ALA A 195 11.57 1.98 10.54
C ALA A 195 12.09 2.97 11.59
N TYR A 196 11.36 4.07 11.79
CA TYR A 196 11.69 5.12 12.74
C TYR A 196 11.82 4.56 14.16
N TYR A 197 10.84 3.79 14.62
CA TYR A 197 10.81 3.27 15.99
C TYR A 197 11.96 2.30 16.25
N LEU A 198 12.22 1.38 15.31
CA LEU A 198 13.30 0.40 15.45
C LEU A 198 14.69 1.05 15.45
N LEU A 199 14.94 2.01 14.55
CA LEU A 199 16.24 2.68 14.46
C LEU A 199 16.50 3.63 15.62
N THR A 200 15.53 4.47 15.96
CA THR A 200 15.67 5.48 17.02
C THR A 200 15.86 4.85 18.40
N ASN A 201 15.26 3.67 18.63
CA ASN A 201 15.33 2.97 19.92
C ASN A 201 16.38 1.86 19.97
N TYR A 202 17.15 1.62 18.89
CA TYR A 202 18.17 0.56 18.87
C TYR A 202 19.22 0.72 19.98
N GLY A 203 19.62 1.96 20.28
CA GLY A 203 20.64 2.24 21.30
C GLY A 203 20.11 2.30 22.74
N SER A 204 18.78 2.35 22.94
CA SER A 204 18.16 2.70 24.23
C SER A 204 17.14 1.68 24.75
N ASP A 205 16.49 0.90 23.89
CA ASP A 205 15.53 -0.13 24.27
C ASP A 205 16.13 -1.53 24.02
N ALA A 206 16.34 -2.29 25.10
CA ALA A 206 16.94 -3.63 25.04
C ALA A 206 16.11 -4.62 24.21
N THR A 207 14.79 -4.47 24.17
CA THR A 207 13.90 -5.31 23.36
C THR A 207 14.09 -5.00 21.88
N VAL A 208 14.05 -3.72 21.51
CA VAL A 208 14.31 -3.27 20.13
C VAL A 208 15.69 -3.71 19.68
N LYS A 209 16.71 -3.49 20.52
CA LYS A 209 18.07 -3.95 20.27
C LYS A 209 18.12 -5.44 19.97
N SER A 210 17.45 -6.27 20.77
CA SER A 210 17.46 -7.72 20.55
C SER A 210 16.83 -8.13 19.21
N PHE A 211 15.81 -7.42 18.73
CA PHE A 211 15.22 -7.68 17.41
C PHE A 211 16.14 -7.26 16.26
N VAL A 212 16.73 -6.06 16.33
CA VAL A 212 17.63 -5.54 15.28
C VAL A 212 18.96 -6.31 15.26
N ASP A 213 19.40 -6.89 16.39
CA ASP A 213 20.56 -7.80 16.41
C ASP A 213 20.22 -9.22 15.91
N LYS A 214 18.95 -9.62 15.99
CA LYS A 214 18.46 -10.94 15.54
C LYS A 214 18.12 -10.96 14.04
N TYR A 215 17.70 -9.82 13.48
CA TYR A 215 17.18 -9.70 12.12
C TYR A 215 17.77 -8.50 11.39
N GLU A 216 17.68 -8.53 10.07
CA GLU A 216 17.95 -7.37 9.23
C GLU A 216 16.66 -6.93 8.55
N PHE A 217 16.37 -5.63 8.55
CA PHE A 217 15.10 -5.10 8.11
C PHE A 217 15.24 -4.39 6.77
N TYR A 218 14.27 -4.62 5.90
CA TYR A 218 14.05 -3.91 4.64
C TYR A 218 12.62 -3.39 4.65
N ILE A 219 12.46 -2.06 4.66
CA ILE A 219 11.15 -1.42 4.74
C ILE A 219 10.96 -0.57 3.49
N PHE A 220 9.94 -0.88 2.70
CA PHE A 220 9.54 -0.17 1.48
C PHE A 220 8.18 0.49 1.68
N PRO A 221 8.13 1.75 2.17
CA PRO A 221 6.85 2.39 2.50
C PRO A 221 5.95 2.58 1.28
N VAL A 222 6.53 2.85 0.11
CA VAL A 222 5.80 3.09 -1.14
C VAL A 222 6.31 2.20 -2.25
N VAL A 223 5.60 1.09 -2.53
CA VAL A 223 5.95 0.22 -3.67
C VAL A 223 5.23 0.53 -4.98
N ASN A 224 4.20 1.38 -4.94
CA ASN A 224 3.51 1.93 -6.11
C ASN A 224 3.71 3.45 -6.19
N PRO A 225 4.94 3.95 -6.44
CA PRO A 225 5.21 5.39 -6.39
C PRO A 225 4.41 6.17 -7.43
N ASP A 226 4.21 5.62 -8.62
CA ASP A 226 3.46 6.30 -9.68
C ASP A 226 1.98 6.45 -9.33
N GLY A 227 1.38 5.38 -8.80
CA GLY A 227 0.01 5.44 -8.32
C GLY A 227 -0.11 6.42 -7.15
N PHE A 228 0.82 6.37 -6.19
CA PHE A 228 0.80 7.26 -5.02
C PHE A 228 0.89 8.74 -5.43
N ILE A 229 1.83 9.10 -6.31
CA ILE A 229 1.92 10.45 -6.89
C ILE A 229 0.62 10.83 -7.61
N TYR A 230 0.01 9.89 -8.34
CA TYR A 230 -1.27 10.14 -9.02
C TYR A 230 -2.41 10.41 -8.04
N THR A 231 -2.40 9.82 -6.83
CA THR A 231 -3.38 10.16 -5.78
C THR A 231 -3.22 11.57 -5.22
N GLN A 232 -2.00 12.08 -5.18
CA GLN A 232 -1.70 13.42 -4.67
C GLN A 232 -1.97 14.52 -5.71
N THR A 233 -1.89 14.18 -6.99
CA THR A 233 -1.94 15.16 -8.10
C THR A 233 -3.22 15.13 -8.92
N SER A 234 -3.88 13.98 -9.01
CA SER A 234 -4.94 13.74 -10.00
C SER A 234 -6.18 13.08 -9.40
N ASN A 235 -6.08 11.84 -8.91
CA ASN A 235 -7.23 11.09 -8.40
C ASN A 235 -6.89 10.40 -7.07
N ARG A 236 -7.36 10.98 -5.95
CA ARG A 236 -7.10 10.50 -4.59
C ARG A 236 -7.51 9.05 -4.33
N LEU A 237 -8.52 8.54 -5.04
CA LEU A 237 -9.02 7.17 -4.88
C LEU A 237 -8.39 6.17 -5.86
N TRP A 238 -7.36 6.57 -6.61
CA TRP A 238 -6.65 5.66 -7.50
C TRP A 238 -5.97 4.52 -6.72
N ARG A 239 -6.16 3.28 -7.18
CA ARG A 239 -5.63 2.06 -6.54
C ARG A 239 -4.41 1.50 -7.26
N LYS A 240 -4.51 1.32 -8.58
CA LYS A 240 -3.61 0.52 -9.42
C LYS A 240 -2.24 1.18 -9.67
N ASN A 241 -1.34 0.52 -10.39
CA ASN A 241 -0.17 1.20 -10.98
C ASN A 241 -0.59 2.12 -12.16
N ARG A 242 0.37 2.70 -12.88
CA ARG A 242 0.11 3.64 -13.99
C ARG A 242 0.43 3.10 -15.39
N GLN A 243 0.57 1.78 -15.53
CA GLN A 243 0.91 1.15 -16.81
C GLN A 243 -0.25 1.18 -17.80
N THR A 244 0.00 1.58 -19.04
CA THR A 244 -0.99 1.54 -20.12
C THR A 244 -1.33 0.11 -20.54
N ASN A 245 -2.53 -0.08 -21.06
CA ASN A 245 -3.02 -1.38 -21.53
C ASN A 245 -3.27 -1.33 -23.04
N SER A 246 -2.61 -2.20 -23.81
CA SER A 246 -2.78 -2.26 -25.26
C SER A 246 -4.23 -2.59 -25.61
N GLY A 247 -4.84 -1.80 -26.50
CA GLY A 247 -6.24 -2.00 -26.92
C GLY A 247 -7.30 -1.55 -25.90
N SER A 248 -6.92 -0.87 -24.81
CA SER A 248 -7.85 -0.29 -23.84
C SER A 248 -7.44 1.14 -23.47
N SER A 249 -8.43 2.00 -23.20
CA SER A 249 -8.20 3.34 -22.64
C SER A 249 -7.97 3.30 -21.12
N CYS A 250 -8.29 2.18 -20.46
CA CYS A 250 -8.11 2.03 -19.03
C CYS A 250 -6.65 1.78 -18.66
N VAL A 251 -6.22 2.37 -17.55
CA VAL A 251 -4.82 2.38 -17.11
C VAL A 251 -4.66 1.55 -15.84
N GLY A 252 -3.51 0.91 -15.72
CA GLY A 252 -3.03 0.31 -14.49
C GLY A 252 -3.39 -1.15 -14.34
N ARG A 253 -2.57 -1.84 -13.54
CA ARG A 253 -2.73 -3.20 -13.05
C ARG A 253 -2.82 -3.12 -11.53
N ASP A 254 -3.63 -3.99 -10.95
CA ASP A 254 -3.56 -4.24 -9.51
C ASP A 254 -2.27 -5.00 -9.22
N ILE A 255 -1.29 -4.32 -8.61
CA ILE A 255 0.01 -4.92 -8.27
C ILE A 255 -0.20 -6.13 -7.36
N ASN A 256 -1.19 -6.11 -6.46
CA ASN A 256 -1.49 -7.23 -5.57
C ASN A 256 -2.42 -8.29 -6.20
N ARG A 257 -2.55 -8.27 -7.53
CA ARG A 257 -3.07 -9.38 -8.36
C ARG A 257 -2.09 -9.83 -9.43
N ASN A 258 -0.93 -9.18 -9.54
CA ASN A 258 0.02 -9.39 -10.63
C ASN A 258 1.16 -10.34 -10.27
N TRP A 259 1.34 -10.74 -9.00
CA TRP A 259 2.47 -11.57 -8.59
C TRP A 259 2.45 -12.96 -9.24
N PRO A 260 3.62 -13.52 -9.60
CA PRO A 260 3.72 -14.83 -10.24
C PRO A 260 3.57 -15.99 -9.24
N ALA A 261 2.49 -15.97 -8.47
CA ALA A 261 2.04 -17.04 -7.60
C ALA A 261 0.52 -17.21 -7.74
N HIS A 262 0.10 -18.38 -8.21
CA HIS A 262 -1.32 -18.72 -8.41
C HIS A 262 -2.11 -17.72 -9.27
N TRP A 263 -1.43 -16.93 -10.11
CA TRP A 263 -2.02 -15.85 -10.94
C TRP A 263 -3.06 -16.37 -11.95
N SER A 264 -2.84 -17.57 -12.48
CA SER A 264 -3.74 -18.21 -13.45
C SER A 264 -5.00 -18.79 -12.82
N THR A 265 -5.06 -18.89 -11.48
CA THR A 265 -6.23 -19.41 -10.76
C THR A 265 -7.46 -18.54 -11.04
N SER A 266 -8.59 -19.19 -11.35
CA SER A 266 -9.85 -18.53 -11.64
C SER A 266 -10.51 -17.99 -10.37
N GLY A 267 -11.15 -16.82 -10.48
CA GLY A 267 -11.79 -16.14 -9.36
C GLY A 267 -10.79 -15.48 -8.41
N GLY A 268 -11.05 -14.23 -8.05
CA GLY A 268 -10.21 -13.44 -7.13
C GLY A 268 -9.34 -12.37 -7.79
N ALA A 269 -9.35 -12.30 -9.12
CA ALA A 269 -8.81 -11.19 -9.89
C ALA A 269 -9.56 -11.04 -11.23
N SER A 270 -9.52 -9.85 -11.82
CA SER A 270 -10.23 -9.53 -13.05
C SER A 270 -9.31 -9.58 -14.28
N THR A 271 -9.86 -9.96 -15.42
CA THR A 271 -9.20 -9.89 -16.73
C THR A 271 -9.60 -8.64 -17.52
N ASN A 272 -10.56 -7.85 -17.03
CA ASN A 272 -10.97 -6.59 -17.65
C ASN A 272 -9.99 -5.46 -17.28
N PRO A 273 -9.31 -4.80 -18.24
CA PRO A 273 -8.36 -3.71 -17.95
C PRO A 273 -8.94 -2.52 -17.17
N CYS A 274 -10.26 -2.32 -17.22
CA CYS A 274 -10.96 -1.26 -16.52
C CYS A 274 -11.32 -1.59 -15.07
N ASP A 275 -11.20 -2.85 -14.68
CA ASP A 275 -11.51 -3.30 -13.32
C ASP A 275 -10.38 -2.91 -12.35
N GLU A 276 -10.76 -2.58 -11.12
CA GLU A 276 -9.83 -2.24 -10.03
C GLU A 276 -8.96 -3.43 -9.61
N ALA A 277 -9.42 -4.67 -9.84
CA ALA A 277 -8.70 -5.91 -9.61
C ALA A 277 -8.06 -6.49 -10.88
N TYR A 278 -7.84 -5.67 -11.92
CA TYR A 278 -7.21 -6.13 -13.17
C TYR A 278 -5.80 -6.70 -12.92
N LYS A 279 -5.63 -7.99 -13.21
CA LYS A 279 -4.39 -8.74 -12.87
C LYS A 279 -3.22 -8.55 -13.83
N GLY A 280 -3.38 -7.76 -14.89
CA GLY A 280 -2.39 -7.63 -15.98
C GLY A 280 -2.61 -8.63 -17.11
N ALA A 281 -1.82 -8.48 -18.18
CA ALA A 281 -1.89 -9.34 -19.36
C ALA A 281 -1.12 -10.66 -19.13
N ARG A 282 -0.08 -10.62 -18.30
CA ARG A 282 0.72 -11.77 -17.87
C ARG A 282 1.09 -11.61 -16.40
N GLN A 283 1.34 -12.73 -15.72
CA GLN A 283 1.90 -12.69 -14.36
C GLN A 283 3.24 -11.93 -14.35
N GLY A 284 3.44 -11.09 -13.36
CA GLY A 284 4.63 -10.28 -13.15
C GLY A 284 4.88 -9.21 -14.21
N ASP A 285 3.90 -8.84 -15.04
CA ASP A 285 4.11 -7.89 -16.13
C ASP A 285 4.11 -6.40 -15.73
N ALA A 286 3.85 -6.11 -14.45
CA ALA A 286 4.07 -4.80 -13.86
C ALA A 286 5.57 -4.63 -13.48
N PRO A 287 6.23 -3.53 -13.88
CA PRO A 287 7.60 -3.23 -13.47
C PRO A 287 7.79 -3.28 -11.96
N GLU A 288 6.80 -2.79 -11.20
CA GLU A 288 6.83 -2.80 -9.73
C GLU A 288 6.86 -4.24 -9.18
N THR A 289 6.00 -5.11 -9.70
CA THR A 289 5.96 -6.54 -9.31
C THR A 289 7.24 -7.26 -9.72
N THR A 290 7.75 -7.03 -10.94
CA THR A 290 9.02 -7.62 -11.39
C THR A 290 10.17 -7.22 -10.48
N ALA A 291 10.29 -5.93 -10.15
CA ALA A 291 11.34 -5.39 -9.30
C ALA A 291 11.30 -5.97 -7.90
N LEU A 292 10.10 -6.03 -7.28
CA LEU A 292 9.92 -6.58 -5.95
C LEU A 292 10.17 -8.09 -5.90
N ALA A 293 9.69 -8.86 -6.89
CA ALA A 293 9.97 -10.29 -6.98
C ALA A 293 11.48 -10.57 -7.06
N ALA A 294 12.19 -9.86 -7.97
CA ALA A 294 13.63 -9.97 -8.08
C ALA A 294 14.38 -9.54 -6.81
N PHE A 295 13.84 -8.57 -6.07
CA PHE A 295 14.38 -8.17 -4.78
C PHE A 295 14.22 -9.27 -3.72
N LEU A 296 13.04 -9.89 -3.61
CA LEU A 296 12.81 -11.00 -2.68
C LEU A 296 13.68 -12.22 -3.02
N ASP A 297 13.92 -12.50 -4.31
CA ASP A 297 14.84 -13.55 -4.74
C ASP A 297 16.29 -13.27 -4.28
N LYS A 298 16.74 -12.01 -4.37
CA LYS A 298 18.06 -11.60 -3.86
C LYS A 298 18.16 -11.76 -2.34
N VAL A 299 17.13 -11.34 -1.60
CA VAL A 299 17.08 -11.46 -0.14
C VAL A 299 17.12 -12.94 0.28
N LYS A 300 16.29 -13.77 -0.36
CA LYS A 300 16.26 -15.22 -0.16
C LYS A 300 17.65 -15.84 -0.36
N ALA A 301 18.32 -15.51 -1.47
CA ALA A 301 19.63 -16.06 -1.79
C ALA A 301 20.74 -15.57 -0.85
N ALA A 302 20.65 -14.34 -0.35
CA ALA A 302 21.69 -13.75 0.50
C ALA A 302 21.61 -14.21 1.97
N GLN A 303 20.41 -14.19 2.57
CA GLN A 303 20.26 -14.34 4.02
C GLN A 303 18.97 -15.06 4.45
N GLY A 304 18.13 -15.46 3.50
CA GLY A 304 16.80 -16.00 3.77
C GLY A 304 15.80 -14.93 4.22
N LEU A 305 14.51 -15.26 4.11
CA LEU A 305 13.40 -14.37 4.44
C LEU A 305 12.64 -14.93 5.65
N LYS A 306 12.76 -14.28 6.80
CA LYS A 306 12.10 -14.71 8.03
C LYS A 306 10.65 -14.27 8.08
N LEU A 307 10.39 -12.99 7.84
CA LEU A 307 9.07 -12.39 7.91
C LEU A 307 8.84 -11.47 6.72
N TYR A 308 7.67 -11.61 6.10
CA TYR A 308 7.15 -10.70 5.10
C TYR A 308 5.82 -10.11 5.58
N ILE A 309 5.65 -8.78 5.51
CA ILE A 309 4.36 -8.13 5.77
C ILE A 309 4.00 -7.17 4.63
N ASP A 310 2.80 -7.38 4.06
CA ASP A 310 2.12 -6.44 3.15
C ASP A 310 1.10 -5.59 3.93
N TRP A 311 1.34 -4.29 3.98
CA TRP A 311 0.50 -3.33 4.69
C TRP A 311 -0.55 -2.75 3.75
N HIS A 312 -1.81 -2.98 4.09
CA HIS A 312 -3.00 -2.49 3.42
C HIS A 312 -3.87 -1.64 4.34
N SER A 313 -4.86 -0.98 3.76
CA SER A 313 -6.00 -0.45 4.50
C SER A 313 -7.25 -0.54 3.62
N TYR A 314 -8.44 -0.67 4.15
CA TYR A 314 -8.84 -0.65 5.54
C TYR A 314 -9.72 -1.87 5.80
N SER A 315 -9.79 -2.33 7.04
CA SER A 315 -10.82 -3.24 7.59
C SER A 315 -10.47 -3.76 8.98
N GLN A 316 -9.27 -3.47 9.50
CA GLN A 316 -8.74 -4.07 10.74
C GLN A 316 -8.68 -5.60 10.65
N LEU A 317 -7.92 -6.12 9.68
CA LEU A 317 -7.71 -7.55 9.46
C LEU A 317 -6.23 -7.90 9.57
N PHE A 318 -5.92 -9.08 10.12
CA PHE A 318 -4.57 -9.63 10.24
C PHE A 318 -4.55 -11.02 9.62
N MET A 319 -4.05 -11.14 8.40
CA MET A 319 -4.32 -12.32 7.57
C MET A 319 -3.07 -13.09 7.19
N SER A 320 -3.16 -14.42 7.24
CA SER A 320 -2.12 -15.35 6.79
C SER A 320 -2.45 -15.89 5.39
N PRO A 321 -1.51 -16.55 4.70
CA PRO A 321 -1.86 -17.36 3.53
C PRO A 321 -2.95 -18.40 3.85
N TYR A 322 -3.75 -18.85 2.88
CA TYR A 322 -3.70 -18.45 1.47
C TYR A 322 -4.80 -17.46 1.09
N GLY A 323 -4.50 -16.62 0.10
CA GLY A 323 -5.49 -15.80 -0.61
C GLY A 323 -6.10 -16.51 -1.81
N TYR A 324 -5.29 -17.27 -2.56
CA TYR A 324 -5.72 -17.86 -3.84
C TYR A 324 -6.73 -19.01 -3.69
N THR A 325 -6.87 -19.59 -2.50
CA THR A 325 -7.74 -20.72 -2.19
C THR A 325 -8.33 -20.63 -0.78
N CYS A 326 -9.58 -21.07 -0.63
CA CYS A 326 -10.29 -21.12 0.65
C CYS A 326 -10.30 -22.53 1.26
N SER A 327 -9.85 -23.54 0.51
CA SER A 327 -9.87 -24.94 0.91
C SER A 327 -8.51 -25.45 1.41
N SER A 328 -7.51 -24.59 1.45
CA SER A 328 -6.15 -24.96 1.84
C SER A 328 -5.52 -23.86 2.68
N VAL A 329 -4.61 -24.28 3.56
CA VAL A 329 -3.85 -23.41 4.47
C VAL A 329 -2.41 -23.91 4.53
N PRO A 330 -1.43 -23.08 4.95
CA PRO A 330 -0.06 -23.52 5.17
C PRO A 330 0.05 -24.75 6.08
N ALA A 331 1.07 -25.60 5.87
CA ALA A 331 1.29 -26.77 6.72
C ALA A 331 1.40 -26.41 8.22
N LYS A 332 1.98 -25.24 8.52
CA LYS A 332 2.09 -24.69 9.87
C LYS A 332 0.96 -23.72 10.26
N ASN A 333 -0.25 -23.92 9.72
CA ASN A 333 -1.38 -23.02 9.96
C ASN A 333 -1.70 -22.82 11.45
N SER A 334 -1.62 -23.85 12.29
CA SER A 334 -1.84 -23.73 13.74
C SER A 334 -0.93 -22.68 14.39
N GLU A 335 0.33 -22.61 13.93
CA GLU A 335 1.30 -21.63 14.38
C GLU A 335 0.99 -20.23 13.85
N TYR A 336 0.63 -20.12 12.56
CA TYR A 336 0.14 -18.86 11.97
C TYR A 336 -1.04 -18.27 12.75
N GLN A 337 -2.05 -19.10 13.06
CA GLN A 337 -3.23 -18.66 13.80
C GLN A 337 -2.91 -18.29 15.25
N SER A 338 -1.96 -18.98 15.89
CA SER A 338 -1.51 -18.59 17.24
C SER A 338 -0.78 -17.26 17.23
N LEU A 339 0.11 -17.03 16.26
CA LEU A 339 0.84 -15.77 16.07
C LEU A 339 -0.12 -14.62 15.78
N ALA A 340 -1.05 -14.81 14.83
CA ALA A 340 -2.03 -13.80 14.47
C ALA A 340 -2.93 -13.43 15.67
N ARG A 341 -3.45 -14.43 16.41
CA ARG A 341 -4.24 -14.21 17.62
C ARG A 341 -3.50 -13.37 18.67
N GLY A 342 -2.23 -13.69 18.92
CA GLY A 342 -1.44 -12.94 19.88
C GLY A 342 -1.08 -11.53 19.41
N ALA A 343 -0.80 -11.37 18.12
CA ALA A 343 -0.53 -10.06 17.52
C ALA A 343 -1.77 -9.14 17.58
N VAL A 344 -2.96 -9.64 17.24
CA VAL A 344 -4.19 -8.82 17.35
C VAL A 344 -4.57 -8.51 18.80
N ALA A 345 -4.25 -9.40 19.75
CA ALA A 345 -4.44 -9.12 21.17
C ALA A 345 -3.47 -8.02 21.65
N ALA A 346 -2.23 -8.02 21.15
CA ALA A 346 -1.25 -6.97 21.43
C ALA A 346 -1.63 -5.62 20.79
N ILE A 347 -2.19 -5.62 19.57
CA ILE A 347 -2.75 -4.42 18.95
C ILE A 347 -3.90 -3.87 19.84
N LYS A 348 -4.82 -4.75 20.24
CA LYS A 348 -5.98 -4.38 21.05
C LYS A 348 -5.60 -3.81 22.41
N SER A 349 -4.50 -4.23 23.03
CA SER A 349 -4.11 -3.75 24.35
C SER A 349 -3.64 -2.29 24.37
N VAL A 350 -3.31 -1.70 23.21
CA VAL A 350 -2.84 -0.31 23.13
C VAL A 350 -4.00 0.69 23.19
N TYR A 351 -4.98 0.54 22.29
CA TYR A 351 -6.10 1.50 22.15
C TYR A 351 -7.49 0.85 22.10
N GLY A 352 -7.60 -0.46 22.33
CA GLY A 352 -8.86 -1.20 22.21
C GLY A 352 -9.25 -1.57 20.78
N THR A 353 -8.46 -1.19 19.78
CA THR A 353 -8.68 -1.51 18.36
C THR A 353 -8.74 -3.01 18.14
N THR A 354 -9.85 -3.49 17.58
CA THR A 354 -10.06 -4.92 17.38
C THR A 354 -9.77 -5.30 15.93
N PHE A 355 -8.86 -6.23 15.74
CA PHE A 355 -8.57 -6.83 14.44
C PHE A 355 -9.13 -8.26 14.38
N ASN A 356 -9.79 -8.60 13.27
CA ASN A 356 -10.09 -9.99 12.95
C ASN A 356 -8.87 -10.65 12.31
N TYR A 357 -8.75 -11.97 12.43
CA TYR A 357 -7.60 -12.69 11.87
C TYR A 357 -7.99 -14.05 11.27
N GLY A 358 -7.17 -14.52 10.33
CA GLY A 358 -7.37 -15.81 9.66
C GLY A 358 -6.67 -15.89 8.30
N PRO A 359 -6.86 -16.98 7.54
CA PRO A 359 -6.42 -17.04 6.14
C PRO A 359 -7.08 -15.95 5.29
N ILE A 360 -6.34 -15.34 4.35
CA ILE A 360 -6.83 -14.25 3.48
C ILE A 360 -8.17 -14.64 2.83
N CYS A 361 -8.26 -15.80 2.18
CA CYS A 361 -9.44 -16.19 1.42
C CYS A 361 -10.72 -16.23 2.27
N THR A 362 -10.64 -16.79 3.48
CA THR A 362 -11.78 -16.96 4.39
C THR A 362 -12.07 -15.73 5.24
N THR A 363 -11.07 -14.86 5.45
CA THR A 363 -11.21 -13.67 6.30
C THR A 363 -11.73 -12.47 5.51
N VAL A 364 -11.31 -12.32 4.24
CA VAL A 364 -11.74 -11.20 3.38
C VAL A 364 -12.42 -11.69 2.10
N TYR A 365 -11.66 -12.32 1.20
CA TYR A 365 -12.15 -12.93 -0.03
C TYR A 365 -11.01 -13.64 -0.77
N LYS A 366 -11.36 -14.52 -1.71
CA LYS A 366 -10.40 -15.14 -2.63
C LYS A 366 -9.65 -14.09 -3.45
N ALA A 367 -8.32 -14.08 -3.40
CA ALA A 367 -7.46 -13.15 -4.11
C ALA A 367 -6.27 -13.90 -4.72
N THR A 368 -6.09 -13.83 -6.04
CA THR A 368 -5.03 -14.55 -6.76
C THR A 368 -3.91 -13.60 -7.17
N GLY A 369 -2.67 -14.10 -7.33
CA GLY A 369 -1.53 -13.26 -7.71
C GLY A 369 -1.17 -12.20 -6.66
N ASN A 370 -1.36 -12.51 -5.37
CA ASN A 370 -1.04 -11.61 -4.27
C ASN A 370 0.40 -11.82 -3.73
N SER A 371 0.92 -10.78 -3.08
CA SER A 371 2.31 -10.70 -2.59
C SER A 371 2.60 -11.70 -1.47
N VAL A 372 1.65 -11.92 -0.56
CA VAL A 372 1.81 -12.76 0.64
C VAL A 372 1.89 -14.24 0.26
N ASP A 373 1.03 -14.69 -0.66
CA ASP A 373 1.10 -16.04 -1.21
C ASP A 373 2.41 -16.24 -1.99
N TYR A 374 2.87 -15.23 -2.76
CA TYR A 374 4.16 -15.30 -3.47
C TYR A 374 5.35 -15.36 -2.51
N ALA A 375 5.38 -14.49 -1.50
CA ALA A 375 6.44 -14.44 -0.51
C ALA A 375 6.56 -15.78 0.22
N PHE A 376 5.42 -16.40 0.58
CA PHE A 376 5.37 -17.70 1.24
C PHE A 376 5.78 -18.85 0.31
N ASP A 377 5.09 -19.05 -0.82
CA ASP A 377 5.28 -20.24 -1.66
C ASP A 377 6.53 -20.18 -2.55
N VAL A 378 6.88 -18.99 -3.04
CA VAL A 378 7.93 -18.83 -4.07
C VAL A 378 9.21 -18.28 -3.45
N SER A 379 9.13 -17.16 -2.72
CA SER A 379 10.30 -16.58 -2.06
C SER A 379 10.73 -17.35 -0.81
N GLY A 380 9.88 -18.25 -0.29
CA GLY A 380 10.21 -19.08 0.87
C GLY A 380 10.30 -18.29 2.17
N ALA A 381 9.52 -17.21 2.29
CA ALA A 381 9.32 -16.51 3.55
C ALA A 381 8.84 -17.51 4.60
N GLU A 382 9.53 -17.57 5.74
CA GLU A 382 9.09 -18.48 6.79
C GLU A 382 7.73 -18.05 7.32
N TYR A 383 7.51 -16.75 7.58
CA TYR A 383 6.22 -16.19 7.91
C TYR A 383 5.85 -15.08 6.92
N ALA A 384 4.60 -15.07 6.45
CA ALA A 384 4.06 -14.01 5.61
C ALA A 384 2.68 -13.59 6.11
N PHE A 385 2.42 -12.29 6.20
CA PHE A 385 1.12 -11.76 6.61
C PHE A 385 0.70 -10.57 5.75
N THR A 386 -0.60 -10.37 5.63
CA THR A 386 -1.20 -9.11 5.17
C THR A 386 -1.91 -8.46 6.35
N LEU A 387 -1.81 -7.14 6.49
CA LEU A 387 -2.62 -6.40 7.45
C LEU A 387 -3.46 -5.36 6.74
N GLU A 388 -4.77 -5.39 6.98
CA GLU A 388 -5.68 -4.30 6.64
C GLU A 388 -5.79 -3.40 7.87
N LEU A 389 -5.18 -2.22 7.84
CA LEU A 389 -5.11 -1.28 8.95
C LEU A 389 -6.47 -0.62 9.25
N ARG A 390 -6.45 0.40 10.10
CA ARG A 390 -7.63 1.21 10.41
C ARG A 390 -8.22 1.85 9.14
N ASP A 391 -9.50 2.17 9.15
CA ASP A 391 -10.50 1.83 10.17
C ASP A 391 -11.41 0.69 9.69
N THR A 392 -12.58 0.52 10.28
CA THR A 392 -13.54 -0.47 9.81
C THR A 392 -14.48 0.08 8.74
N GLY A 393 -14.42 1.38 8.40
CA GLY A 393 -15.28 2.07 7.44
C GLY A 393 -16.03 3.27 7.98
N ALA A 394 -15.49 3.98 8.98
CA ALA A 394 -15.98 5.31 9.30
C ALA A 394 -15.39 6.35 8.34
N ASN A 395 -14.11 6.17 7.98
CA ASN A 395 -13.36 7.04 7.08
C ASN A 395 -12.73 6.26 5.91
N GLY A 396 -12.59 4.94 6.05
CA GLY A 396 -11.99 4.09 5.02
C GLY A 396 -10.62 4.57 4.57
N PHE A 397 -10.46 4.91 3.29
CA PHE A 397 -9.19 5.37 2.72
C PHE A 397 -8.82 6.81 3.09
N ILE A 398 -9.76 7.60 3.62
CA ILE A 398 -9.59 9.03 3.96
C ILE A 398 -9.45 9.15 5.49
N LEU A 399 -8.58 8.31 6.07
CA LEU A 399 -8.40 8.21 7.51
C LEU A 399 -7.75 9.50 8.06
N PRO A 400 -8.33 10.17 9.08
CA PRO A 400 -7.80 11.45 9.58
C PRO A 400 -6.34 11.35 10.03
N ALA A 401 -5.56 12.42 9.78
CA ALA A 401 -4.14 12.49 10.15
C ALA A 401 -3.88 12.22 11.65
N SER A 402 -4.82 12.59 12.53
CA SER A 402 -4.73 12.31 13.97
C SER A 402 -4.73 10.81 14.32
N GLN A 403 -5.06 9.94 13.37
CA GLN A 403 -5.02 8.48 13.50
C GLN A 403 -3.68 7.87 13.05
N ILE A 404 -2.79 8.64 12.42
CA ILE A 404 -1.51 8.14 11.90
C ILE A 404 -0.65 7.55 13.02
N LEU A 405 -0.30 8.37 14.01
CA LEU A 405 0.52 7.93 15.13
C LEU A 405 -0.16 6.78 15.93
N PRO A 406 -1.46 6.85 16.30
CA PRO A 406 -2.15 5.72 16.91
C PRO A 406 -2.06 4.41 16.11
N SER A 407 -2.23 4.47 14.79
CA SER A 407 -2.10 3.29 13.91
C SER A 407 -0.67 2.75 13.87
N GLY A 408 0.34 3.61 13.86
CA GLY A 408 1.75 3.20 13.93
C GLY A 408 2.08 2.49 15.24
N VAL A 409 1.68 3.08 16.37
CA VAL A 409 1.95 2.55 17.73
C VAL A 409 1.29 1.19 17.94
N GLU A 410 0.00 1.05 17.59
CA GLU A 410 -0.69 -0.22 17.79
C GLU A 410 -0.20 -1.32 16.84
N ALA A 411 0.10 -0.97 15.57
CA ALA A 411 0.67 -1.92 14.62
C ALA A 411 2.03 -2.42 15.10
N TRP A 412 2.87 -1.54 15.67
CA TRP A 412 4.12 -1.94 16.29
C TRP A 412 3.92 -2.93 17.44
N ALA A 413 2.87 -2.81 18.26
CA ALA A 413 2.59 -3.80 19.31
C ALA A 413 2.35 -5.20 18.72
N GLY A 414 1.63 -5.29 17.60
CA GLY A 414 1.44 -6.53 16.85
C GLY A 414 2.75 -7.08 16.27
N VAL A 415 3.55 -6.23 15.62
CA VAL A 415 4.87 -6.61 15.07
C VAL A 415 5.83 -7.06 16.15
N LYS A 416 5.92 -6.32 17.27
CA LYS A 416 6.72 -6.69 18.45
C LYS A 416 6.34 -8.07 18.98
N TYR A 417 5.04 -8.38 19.02
CA TYR A 417 4.59 -9.72 19.38
C TYR A 417 5.09 -10.78 18.40
N LEU A 418 4.99 -10.57 17.09
CA LEU A 418 5.53 -11.50 16.09
C LEU A 418 7.03 -11.71 16.28
N LEU A 419 7.82 -10.64 16.36
CA LEU A 419 9.29 -10.69 16.48
C LEU A 419 9.75 -11.48 17.72
N ALA A 420 8.98 -11.40 18.80
CA ALA A 420 9.25 -12.14 20.04
C ALA A 420 8.84 -13.61 19.99
N ASN A 421 7.86 -13.99 19.17
CA ASN A 421 7.21 -15.31 19.23
C ASN A 421 7.38 -16.17 17.97
N MET A 422 7.89 -15.63 16.87
CA MET A 422 8.34 -16.41 15.71
C MET A 422 9.56 -17.25 16.10
N LYS A 423 9.56 -18.53 15.70
CA LYS A 423 10.57 -19.51 16.12
C LYS A 423 11.95 -19.24 15.57
#